data_AF-W1WD57-F1
#
_entry.id   AF-W1WD57-F1
#
_cell.length_a   1.000
_cell.length_b   1.000
_cell.length_c   1.000
_cell.angle_alpha   90.00
_cell.angle_beta   90.00
_cell.angle_gamma   90.00
#
_symmetry.space_group_name_H-M   'P 1'
#
loop_
_entity.id
_entity.type
_entity.pdbx_description
1 polymer ?
#
loop_
_entity_poly.entity_id
_entity_poly.type
_entity_poly.pdbx_seq_one_letter_code
_entity_poly.pdbx_strand_id
1 'polypeptide(L)'
;NAKTQRPSTCNTVETLLVNKNIADSFLPVLSKQMAESGVTLHADATALTQLQAGPAKVVAVKAEEYDDEFLSLDLNVKIVSDLDDAIAHIREHGTQHSDSILTRDMRNAQRFVNEVDSSAVYVNASTRFTDGGQ
;
A
#
# COMPACT_ATOMS: atom_id res chain seq x y z
N ASN A 1 9.81 0.02 -8.61
CA ASN A 1 9.24 1.01 -7.67
C ASN A 1 8.04 1.68 -8.32
N ALA A 2 6.83 1.28 -7.92
CA ALA A 2 5.58 1.78 -8.52
C ALA A 2 5.38 3.30 -8.31
N LYS A 3 6.10 3.91 -7.35
CA LYS A 3 5.92 5.31 -6.95
C LYS A 3 6.76 6.34 -7.70
N THR A 4 7.90 5.97 -8.29
CA THR A 4 8.89 6.95 -8.78
C THR A 4 8.86 7.23 -10.28
N GLN A 5 8.00 6.56 -11.04
CA GLN A 5 8.12 6.61 -12.50
C GLN A 5 7.20 7.63 -13.20
N ARG A 6 6.00 7.96 -12.66
CA ARG A 6 5.10 9.05 -13.11
C ARG A 6 4.02 9.32 -12.03
N PRO A 7 4.05 10.44 -11.28
CA PRO A 7 3.06 10.75 -10.23
C PRO A 7 1.65 11.11 -10.73
N SER A 8 1.43 11.18 -12.05
CA SER A 8 0.24 11.80 -12.67
C SER A 8 -0.64 10.82 -13.47
N THR A 9 -0.56 9.53 -13.19
CA THR A 9 -1.37 8.49 -13.85
C THR A 9 -2.10 7.69 -12.79
N CYS A 10 -3.38 7.37 -13.05
CA CYS A 10 -4.39 6.80 -12.16
C CYS A 10 -4.10 5.37 -11.62
N ASN A 11 -2.84 4.94 -11.65
CA ASN A 11 -2.34 3.62 -11.26
C ASN A 11 -1.22 3.71 -10.21
N THR A 12 -1.14 4.82 -9.47
CA THR A 12 -0.18 4.98 -8.35
C THR A 12 -0.71 4.23 -7.13
N VAL A 13 0.20 3.63 -6.36
CA VAL A 13 -0.18 2.96 -5.11
C VAL A 13 -0.42 4.04 -4.07
N GLU A 14 -1.70 4.27 -3.74
CA GLU A 14 -2.13 5.27 -2.77
C GLU A 14 -1.98 4.77 -1.32
N THR A 15 -2.30 3.49 -1.08
CA THR A 15 -2.26 2.87 0.24
C THR A 15 -1.47 1.56 0.24
N LEU A 16 -0.56 1.42 1.20
CA LEU A 16 0.22 0.21 1.47
C LEU A 16 -0.20 -0.41 2.81
N LEU A 17 -0.75 -1.62 2.74
CA LEU A 17 -1.11 -2.42 3.91
C LEU A 17 0.02 -3.38 4.26
N VAL A 18 0.52 -3.32 5.49
CA VAL A 18 1.65 -4.13 5.95
C VAL A 18 1.19 -5.06 7.07
N ASN A 19 1.39 -6.36 6.90
CA ASN A 19 1.05 -7.31 7.95
C ASN A 19 1.94 -7.08 9.20
N LYS A 20 1.32 -7.04 10.39
CA LYS A 20 2.01 -6.81 11.66
C LYS A 20 3.21 -7.74 11.90
N ASN A 21 3.17 -8.98 11.40
CA ASN A 21 4.21 -9.97 11.64
C ASN A 21 5.52 -9.68 10.87
N ILE A 22 5.48 -8.81 9.85
CA ILE A 22 6.66 -8.41 9.08
C ILE A 22 7.03 -6.93 9.29
N ALA A 23 6.16 -6.14 9.91
CA ALA A 23 6.28 -4.69 10.03
C ALA A 23 7.64 -4.26 10.59
N ASP A 24 8.08 -4.85 11.70
CA ASP A 24 9.35 -4.51 12.36
C ASP A 24 10.58 -4.67 11.44
N SER A 25 10.55 -5.65 10.53
CA SER A 25 11.64 -5.90 9.59
C SER A 25 11.51 -5.10 8.28
N PHE A 26 10.28 -4.79 7.88
CA PHE A 26 9.97 -4.21 6.58
C PHE A 26 9.93 -2.68 6.61
N LEU A 27 9.32 -2.08 7.64
CA LEU A 27 9.13 -0.63 7.73
C LEU A 27 10.45 0.17 7.76
N PRO A 28 11.54 -0.29 8.40
CA PRO A 28 12.83 0.41 8.31
C PRO A 28 13.38 0.47 6.87
N VAL A 29 13.25 -0.64 6.13
CA VAL A 29 13.69 -0.72 4.72
C VAL A 29 12.82 0.17 3.83
N LEU A 30 11.50 0.14 4.05
CA LEU A 30 10.56 1.03 3.37
C LEU A 30 10.93 2.50 3.60
N SER A 31 11.11 2.91 4.86
CA SER A 31 11.45 4.28 5.23
C SER A 31 12.71 4.77 4.51
N LYS A 32 13.78 3.95 4.47
CA LYS A 32 14.99 4.28 3.71
C LYS A 32 14.72 4.51 2.22
N GLN A 33 14.03 3.57 1.57
CA GLN A 33 13.76 3.66 0.13
C GLN A 33 12.87 4.86 -0.23
N MET A 34 11.90 5.18 0.63
CA MET A 34 10.98 6.30 0.45
C MET A 34 11.68 7.64 0.65
N ALA A 35 12.61 7.74 1.62
CA ALA A 35 13.45 8.92 1.80
C ALA A 35 14.29 9.24 0.55
N GLU A 36 14.95 8.22 -0.01
CA GLU A 36 15.73 8.35 -1.26
C GLU A 36 14.88 8.79 -2.45
N SER A 37 13.59 8.48 -2.41
CA SER A 37 12.62 8.79 -3.46
C SER A 37 11.87 10.11 -3.22
N GLY A 38 12.13 10.81 -2.12
CA GLY A 38 11.43 12.06 -1.75
C GLY A 38 9.96 11.87 -1.37
N VAL A 39 9.60 10.68 -0.91
CA VAL A 39 8.22 10.29 -0.61
C VAL A 39 7.86 10.63 0.84
N THR A 40 6.71 11.31 1.04
CA THR A 40 6.11 11.42 2.37
C THR A 40 5.27 10.16 2.67
N LEU A 41 5.40 9.65 3.89
CA LEU A 41 4.57 8.56 4.40
C LEU A 41 3.51 9.11 5.34
N HIS A 42 2.26 8.76 5.07
CA HIS A 42 1.11 9.04 5.92
C HIS A 42 0.80 7.76 6.69
N ALA A 43 1.08 7.73 7.99
CA ALA A 43 1.09 6.50 8.75
C ALA A 43 0.01 6.50 9.85
N ASP A 44 -0.64 5.35 10.04
CA ASP A 44 -1.49 5.14 11.21
C ASP A 44 -0.67 5.17 12.52
N ALA A 45 -1.33 5.25 13.68
CA ALA A 45 -0.63 5.40 14.95
C ALA A 45 0.44 4.31 15.19
N THR A 46 0.15 3.07 14.78
CA THR A 46 1.05 1.92 14.93
C THR A 46 2.27 2.05 14.02
N ALA A 47 2.06 2.34 12.73
CA ALA A 47 3.14 2.49 11.75
C ALA A 47 3.95 3.77 11.98
N LEU A 48 3.32 4.84 12.46
CA LEU A 48 3.92 6.17 12.64
C LEU A 48 5.13 6.11 13.57
N THR A 49 4.97 5.48 14.74
CA THR A 49 6.08 5.36 15.72
C THR A 49 7.27 4.60 15.13
N GLN A 50 7.03 3.54 14.35
CA GLN A 50 8.12 2.76 13.75
C GLN A 50 8.79 3.50 12.59
N LEU A 51 8.01 4.16 11.74
CA LEU A 51 8.50 4.87 10.56
C LEU A 51 9.25 6.15 10.92
N GLN A 52 8.87 6.84 12.01
CA GLN A 52 9.55 8.03 12.52
C GLN A 52 10.98 7.76 13.01
N ALA A 53 11.31 6.50 13.32
CA ALA A 53 12.69 6.11 13.63
C ALA A 53 13.58 6.03 12.37
N GLY A 54 13.00 6.04 11.17
CA GLY A 54 13.71 6.00 9.90
C GLY A 54 13.89 7.38 9.24
N PRO A 55 14.55 7.42 8.07
CA PRO A 55 14.94 8.68 7.42
C PRO A 55 13.84 9.33 6.57
N ALA A 56 12.72 8.65 6.29
CA ALA A 56 11.64 9.25 5.49
C ALA A 56 10.91 10.37 6.26
N LYS A 57 10.29 11.28 5.52
CA LYS A 57 9.32 12.21 6.09
C LYS A 57 8.04 11.44 6.40
N VAL A 58 7.59 11.49 7.65
CA VAL A 58 6.40 10.77 8.11
C VAL A 58 5.45 11.72 8.81
N VAL A 59 4.17 11.64 8.48
CA VAL A 59 3.08 12.37 9.12
C VAL A 59 1.99 11.38 9.54
N ALA A 60 1.15 11.78 10.49
CA ALA A 60 -0.01 10.98 10.85
C ALA A 60 -1.01 11.01 9.68
N VAL A 61 -1.50 9.83 9.28
CA VAL A 61 -2.60 9.72 8.32
C VAL A 61 -3.90 10.16 8.96
N LYS A 62 -4.74 10.86 8.20
CA LYS A 62 -6.14 11.15 8.58
C LYS A 62 -7.06 10.08 8.00
N ALA A 63 -8.19 9.84 8.64
CA ALA A 63 -9.13 8.82 8.16
C ALA A 63 -9.59 9.11 6.73
N GLU A 64 -9.82 10.37 6.40
CA GLU A 64 -10.27 10.79 5.07
C GLU A 64 -9.19 10.58 3.99
N GLU A 65 -7.91 10.58 4.36
CA GLU A 65 -6.80 10.40 3.42
C GLU A 65 -6.74 8.98 2.83
N TYR A 66 -7.42 8.00 3.44
CA TYR A 66 -7.52 6.65 2.85
C TYR A 66 -8.42 6.60 1.61
N ASP A 67 -9.34 7.55 1.47
CA ASP A 67 -10.27 7.66 0.36
C ASP A 67 -9.80 8.67 -0.71
N ASP A 68 -8.74 9.42 -0.43
CA ASP A 68 -8.18 10.45 -1.30
C ASP A 68 -7.19 9.87 -2.33
N GLU A 69 -7.24 10.37 -3.57
CA GLU A 69 -6.22 10.10 -4.60
C GLU A 69 -5.09 11.15 -4.50
N PHE A 70 -3.88 10.72 -4.12
CA PHE A 70 -2.73 11.63 -4.08
C PHE A 70 -2.16 11.81 -5.48
N LEU A 71 -2.33 13.00 -6.05
CA LEU A 71 -1.62 13.43 -7.27
C LEU A 71 -0.17 13.89 -6.98
N SER A 72 0.45 13.33 -5.94
CA SER A 72 1.72 13.77 -5.34
C SER A 72 2.55 12.59 -4.82
N LEU A 73 3.73 12.86 -4.24
CA LEU A 73 4.63 11.83 -3.72
C LEU A 73 4.26 11.37 -2.30
N ASP A 74 2.98 11.14 -2.05
CA ASP A 74 2.42 10.77 -0.74
C ASP A 74 1.90 9.33 -0.78
N LEU A 75 2.05 8.58 0.32
CA LEU A 75 1.70 7.16 0.41
C LEU A 75 1.19 6.87 1.80
N ASN A 76 -0.04 6.39 1.89
CA ASN A 76 -0.60 5.88 3.12
C ASN A 76 0.06 4.55 3.49
N VAL A 77 0.36 4.36 4.77
CA VAL A 77 0.89 3.12 5.32
C VAL A 77 0.07 2.74 6.54
N LYS A 78 -0.52 1.56 6.50
CA LYS A 78 -1.31 1.00 7.61
C LYS A 78 -0.78 -0.38 7.98
N ILE A 79 -0.61 -0.63 9.27
CA ILE A 79 -0.35 -1.98 9.75
C ILE A 79 -1.70 -2.71 9.91
N VAL A 80 -1.81 -3.88 9.30
CA VAL A 80 -2.98 -4.77 9.40
C VAL A 80 -2.63 -6.02 10.19
N SER A 81 -3.61 -6.54 10.91
CA SER A 81 -3.46 -7.69 11.79
C SER A 81 -3.28 -9.01 11.03
N ASP A 82 -4.04 -9.19 9.95
CA ASP A 82 -4.03 -10.39 9.09
C ASP A 82 -4.59 -10.06 7.68
N LEU A 83 -4.89 -11.10 6.91
CA LEU A 83 -5.45 -10.98 5.57
C LEU A 83 -6.90 -10.46 5.58
N ASP A 84 -7.68 -10.81 6.61
CA ASP A 84 -9.10 -10.44 6.68
C ASP A 84 -9.23 -8.94 6.94
N ASP A 85 -8.39 -8.40 7.82
CA ASP A 85 -8.25 -6.96 8.08
C ASP A 85 -7.80 -6.20 6.81
N ALA A 86 -6.86 -6.76 6.04
CA ALA A 86 -6.43 -6.17 4.77
C ALA A 86 -7.56 -6.11 3.74
N ILE A 87 -8.32 -7.19 3.58
CA ILE A 87 -9.47 -7.26 2.66
C ILE A 87 -10.58 -6.31 3.12
N ALA A 88 -10.84 -6.23 4.43
CA ALA A 88 -11.83 -5.30 4.98
C ALA A 88 -11.46 -3.85 4.66
N HIS A 89 -10.20 -3.46 4.83
CA HIS A 89 -9.73 -2.12 4.49
C HIS A 89 -9.87 -1.81 2.99
N ILE A 90 -9.49 -2.76 2.11
CA ILE A 90 -9.67 -2.59 0.66
C ILE A 90 -11.15 -2.45 0.30
N ARG A 91 -12.03 -3.21 0.95
CA ARG A 91 -13.48 -3.13 0.71
C ARG A 91 -14.07 -1.78 1.15
N GLU A 92 -13.55 -1.20 2.23
CA GLU A 92 -14.04 0.05 2.79
C GLU A 92 -13.54 1.27 1.99
N HIS A 93 -12.25 1.29 1.62
CA HIS A 93 -11.58 2.47 1.06
C HIS A 93 -11.18 2.33 -0.42
N GLY A 94 -11.24 1.12 -0.97
CA GLY A 94 -10.80 0.86 -2.34
C GLY A 94 -11.76 1.42 -3.39
N THR A 95 -11.20 1.93 -4.48
CA THR A 95 -11.97 2.40 -5.66
C THR A 95 -12.39 1.27 -6.59
N GLN A 96 -12.14 0.00 -6.21
CA GLN A 96 -12.41 -1.21 -6.99
C GLN A 96 -11.69 -1.24 -8.35
N HIS A 97 -10.59 -0.48 -8.49
CA HIS A 97 -9.82 -0.40 -9.73
C HIS A 97 -8.74 -1.47 -9.83
N SER A 98 -7.75 -1.49 -8.92
CA SER A 98 -6.61 -2.41 -8.98
C SER A 98 -5.98 -2.63 -7.61
N ASP A 99 -5.91 -3.89 -7.20
CA ASP A 99 -5.34 -4.29 -5.90
C ASP A 99 -4.34 -5.44 -6.06
N SER A 100 -3.34 -5.52 -5.17
CA SER A 100 -2.30 -6.54 -5.24
C SER A 100 -1.91 -7.06 -3.87
N ILE A 101 -1.61 -8.36 -3.79
CA ILE A 101 -1.00 -9.00 -2.63
C ILE A 101 0.41 -9.50 -2.96
N LEU A 102 1.36 -9.21 -2.07
CA LEU A 102 2.68 -9.84 -2.07
C LEU A 102 2.73 -10.92 -1.00
N THR A 103 2.69 -12.20 -1.39
CA THR A 103 2.67 -13.34 -0.47
C THR A 103 3.34 -14.58 -1.08
N ARG A 104 3.94 -15.41 -0.22
CA ARG A 104 4.43 -16.75 -0.60
C ARG A 104 3.42 -17.87 -0.26
N ASP A 105 2.36 -17.53 0.47
CA ASP A 105 1.31 -18.48 0.83
C ASP A 105 0.24 -18.53 -0.27
N MET A 106 0.17 -19.66 -0.95
CA MET A 106 -0.80 -19.91 -2.03
C MET A 106 -2.25 -19.84 -1.54
N ARG A 107 -2.54 -20.16 -0.28
CA ARG A 107 -3.88 -20.04 0.30
C ARG A 107 -4.26 -18.57 0.44
N ASN A 108 -3.36 -17.74 0.94
CA ASN A 108 -3.59 -16.30 1.06
C ASN A 108 -3.73 -15.64 -0.32
N ALA A 109 -2.92 -16.06 -1.30
CA ALA A 109 -3.06 -15.59 -2.68
C ALA A 109 -4.44 -15.92 -3.26
N GLN A 110 -4.89 -17.18 -3.13
CA GLN A 110 -6.19 -17.60 -3.65
C GLN A 110 -7.35 -16.90 -2.94
N ARG A 111 -7.26 -16.75 -1.61
CA ARG A 111 -8.26 -16.01 -0.83
C ARG A 111 -8.35 -14.56 -1.27
N PHE A 112 -7.23 -13.85 -1.40
CA PHE A 112 -7.21 -12.46 -1.83
C PHE A 112 -7.85 -12.29 -3.21
N VAL A 113 -7.51 -13.15 -4.18
CA VAL A 113 -8.12 -13.14 -5.53
C VAL A 113 -9.63 -13.39 -5.48
N ASN A 114 -10.12 -14.21 -4.57
CA ASN A 114 -11.55 -14.54 -4.47
C ASN A 114 -12.37 -13.52 -3.68
N GLU A 115 -11.75 -12.77 -2.77
CA GLU A 115 -12.45 -11.96 -1.76
C GLU A 115 -12.32 -10.45 -1.99
N VAL A 116 -11.34 -10.01 -2.80
CA VAL A 116 -11.17 -8.62 -3.23
C VAL A 116 -11.95 -8.38 -4.53
N ASP A 117 -12.93 -7.48 -4.47
CA ASP A 117 -13.83 -7.15 -5.58
C ASP A 117 -13.31 -5.93 -6.34
N SER A 118 -12.17 -6.11 -7.03
CA SER A 118 -11.54 -5.07 -7.85
C SER A 118 -11.43 -5.51 -9.30
N SER A 119 -11.51 -4.55 -10.22
CA SER A 119 -11.46 -4.79 -11.67
C SER A 119 -10.23 -5.57 -12.10
N ALA A 120 -9.10 -5.40 -11.39
CA ALA A 120 -7.94 -6.25 -11.50
C ALA A 120 -7.34 -6.58 -10.13
N VAL A 121 -7.06 -7.87 -9.91
CA VAL A 121 -6.42 -8.38 -8.70
C VAL A 121 -5.12 -9.08 -9.06
N TYR A 122 -4.03 -8.68 -8.40
CA TYR A 122 -2.68 -9.18 -8.67
C TYR A 122 -2.11 -9.99 -7.49
N VAL A 123 -1.28 -10.97 -7.82
CA VAL A 123 -0.48 -11.71 -6.85
C VAL A 123 0.98 -11.62 -7.26
N ASN A 124 1.83 -11.11 -6.37
CA ASN A 124 3.28 -10.93 -6.59
C ASN A 124 3.62 -10.13 -7.85
N ALA A 125 2.70 -9.27 -8.28
CA ALA A 125 2.83 -8.41 -9.43
C ALA A 125 2.49 -6.98 -9.03
N SER A 126 3.17 -6.01 -9.63
CA SER A 126 2.85 -4.61 -9.40
C SER A 126 1.44 -4.32 -9.95
N THR A 127 0.65 -3.52 -9.23
CA THR A 127 -0.65 -3.00 -9.71
C THR A 127 -0.58 -2.25 -11.04
N ARG A 128 0.63 -1.92 -11.53
CA ARG A 128 0.84 -1.37 -12.88
C ARG A 128 0.59 -2.33 -14.03
N PHE A 129 0.39 -3.63 -13.77
CA PHE A 129 0.04 -4.57 -14.85
C PHE A 129 -1.39 -4.35 -15.39
N THR A 130 -2.21 -3.47 -14.79
CA THR A 130 -3.52 -3.05 -15.33
C THR A 130 -3.40 -2.00 -16.41
N ASP A 131 -2.46 -2.18 -17.34
CA ASP A 131 -2.37 -1.34 -18.54
C ASP A 131 -2.82 -2.16 -19.75
N GLY A 132 -4.13 -2.09 -19.99
CA GLY A 132 -4.72 -2.56 -21.24
C GLY A 132 -4.31 -1.63 -22.38
N GLY A 133 -3.22 -1.98 -23.06
CA GLY A 133 -2.90 -1.61 -24.44
C GLY A 133 -2.93 -0.13 -24.84
N GLN A 134 -1.76 0.53 -24.85
CA GLN A 134 -0.98 0.92 -26.04
C GLN A 134 0.23 1.77 -25.65
#